data_AF-A0A5Q0BH28-F1
#
_entry.id   AF-A0A5Q0BH28-F1
#
_cell.length_a   1.000
_cell.length_b   1.000
_cell.length_c   1.000
_cell.angle_alpha   90.00
_cell.angle_beta   90.00
_cell.angle_gamma   90.00
#
_symmetry.space_group_name_H-M   'P 1'
#
loop_
_entity.id
_entity.type
_entity.pdbx_description
1 polymer ?
#
loop_
_entity_poly.entity_id
_entity_poly.type
_entity_poly.pdbx_seq_one_letter_code
_entity_poly.pdbx_strand_id
1 'polypeptide(L)'
;MIYNRSLQRAGLPVIFAVFLTACDPMLSIQGSFWPAWIICILAGLAISIVVAGQLARVKLAPHLGPPLLVYPSLWALCTFAVWLLFYST
;
A
#
# COMPACT_ATOMS: atom_id res chain seq x y z
N MET A 1 -36.82 -9.81 -34.49
CA MET A 1 -36.10 -10.20 -33.26
C MET A 1 -34.65 -10.62 -33.61
N ILE A 2 -33.81 -9.72 -34.18
CA ILE A 2 -32.45 -10.07 -34.70
C ILE A 2 -31.37 -8.99 -34.35
N TYR A 3 -31.73 -7.85 -33.75
CA TYR A 3 -30.80 -6.71 -33.59
C TYR A 3 -29.81 -6.78 -32.40
N ASN A 4 -29.77 -7.84 -31.58
CA ASN A 4 -29.08 -7.78 -30.27
C ASN A 4 -27.82 -8.67 -30.08
N ARG A 5 -27.47 -9.58 -31.02
CA ARG A 5 -26.30 -10.47 -30.82
C ARG A 5 -24.96 -9.87 -31.28
N SER A 6 -24.97 -8.94 -32.22
CA SER A 6 -23.76 -8.29 -32.74
C SER A 6 -23.20 -7.24 -31.77
N LEU A 7 -24.08 -6.52 -31.07
CA LEU A 7 -23.70 -5.52 -30.06
C LEU A 7 -23.03 -6.16 -28.83
N GLN A 8 -23.52 -7.32 -28.39
CA GLN A 8 -22.93 -8.07 -27.26
C GLN A 8 -21.52 -8.61 -27.57
N ARG A 9 -21.24 -8.96 -28.83
CA ARG A 9 -19.92 -9.44 -29.26
C ARG A 9 -18.88 -8.33 -29.39
N ALA A 10 -19.31 -7.09 -29.59
CA ALA A 10 -18.42 -5.93 -29.71
C ALA A 10 -18.07 -5.31 -28.35
N GLY A 11 -18.90 -5.48 -27.31
CA GLY A 11 -18.62 -4.92 -25.98
C GLY A 11 -17.40 -5.56 -25.29
N LEU A 12 -17.27 -6.89 -25.38
CA LEU A 12 -16.18 -7.64 -24.75
C LEU A 12 -14.78 -7.27 -25.26
N PRO A 13 -14.50 -7.18 -26.58
CA PRO A 13 -13.18 -6.83 -27.08
C PRO A 13 -12.81 -5.36 -26.81
N VAL A 14 -13.79 -4.45 -26.78
CA VAL A 14 -13.54 -3.03 -26.45
C VAL A 14 -13.13 -2.87 -24.98
N ILE A 15 -13.80 -3.58 -24.06
CA ILE A 15 -13.40 -3.60 -22.65
C ILE A 15 -11.98 -4.17 -22.51
N PHE A 16 -11.70 -5.30 -23.17
CA PHE A 16 -10.37 -5.93 -23.12
C PHE A 16 -9.28 -5.01 -23.68
N ALA A 17 -9.56 -4.29 -24.77
CA ALA A 17 -8.64 -3.32 -25.36
C ALA A 17 -8.34 -2.15 -24.41
N VAL A 18 -9.33 -1.63 -23.68
CA VAL A 18 -9.11 -0.58 -22.67
C VAL A 18 -8.18 -1.07 -21.55
N PHE A 19 -8.38 -2.29 -21.04
CA PHE A 19 -7.48 -2.87 -20.04
C PHE A 19 -6.06 -3.12 -20.57
N LEU A 20 -5.91 -3.39 -21.88
CA LEU A 20 -4.60 -3.54 -22.53
C LEU A 20 -3.88 -2.20 -22.79
N THR A 21 -4.59 -1.06 -22.77
CA THR A 21 -3.96 0.28 -22.86
C THR A 21 -3.33 0.76 -21.55
N ALA A 22 -3.48 0.00 -20.45
CA ALA A 22 -2.75 0.21 -19.20
C ALA A 22 -1.28 -0.20 -19.29
N CYS A 23 -0.63 0.07 -20.44
CA CYS A 23 0.80 -0.04 -20.63
C CYS A 23 1.44 1.02 -19.74
N ASP A 24 1.87 0.55 -18.56
CA ASP A 24 2.67 1.23 -17.55
C ASP A 24 2.48 2.75 -17.44
N PRO A 25 1.34 3.25 -16.93
CA PRO A 25 1.36 4.56 -16.31
C PRO A 25 2.24 4.44 -15.07
N MET A 26 3.57 4.59 -15.24
CA MET A 26 4.55 4.74 -14.17
C MET A 26 4.34 6.11 -13.53
N LEU A 27 3.19 6.26 -12.87
CA LEU A 27 2.86 7.38 -12.02
C LEU A 27 3.81 7.31 -10.84
N SER A 28 4.91 8.05 -10.96
CA SER A 28 5.84 8.25 -9.87
C SER A 28 5.18 9.10 -8.80
N ILE A 29 4.40 8.46 -7.93
CA ILE A 29 4.06 9.00 -6.62
C ILE A 29 5.40 9.24 -5.91
N GLN A 30 5.61 10.45 -5.37
CA GLN A 30 6.84 10.91 -4.71
C GLN A 30 7.54 9.78 -3.91
N GLY A 31 8.61 9.19 -4.46
CA GLY A 31 9.37 8.13 -3.78
C GLY A 31 8.78 6.72 -3.77
N SER A 32 7.69 6.45 -4.49
CA SER A 32 7.17 5.08 -4.71
C SER A 32 8.05 4.26 -5.66
N PHE A 33 8.84 4.95 -6.50
CA PHE A 33 9.83 4.31 -7.36
C PHE A 33 11.16 4.01 -6.65
N TRP A 34 11.83 2.98 -7.16
CA TRP A 34 13.09 2.44 -6.66
C TRP A 34 14.12 3.56 -6.39
N PRO A 35 14.80 3.63 -5.22
CA PRO A 35 14.81 2.74 -4.03
C PRO A 35 14.09 3.31 -2.79
N ALA A 36 13.38 4.42 -2.94
CA ALA A 36 12.87 5.24 -1.83
C ALA A 36 11.92 4.48 -0.87
N TRP A 37 10.93 3.77 -1.41
CA TRP A 37 9.98 2.97 -0.62
C TRP A 37 10.64 1.87 0.23
N ILE A 38 11.73 1.25 -0.27
CA ILE A 38 12.50 0.23 0.49
C ILE A 38 13.11 0.88 1.72
N ILE A 39 13.70 2.07 1.57
CA ILE A 39 14.29 2.81 2.67
C ILE A 39 13.22 3.17 3.70
N CYS A 40 12.03 3.61 3.25
CA CYS A 40 10.91 3.89 4.15
C CYS A 40 10.44 2.65 4.92
N ILE A 41 10.33 1.50 4.26
CA ILE A 41 9.91 0.24 4.88
C ILE A 41 10.93 -0.20 5.94
N LEU A 42 12.22 -0.14 5.62
CA LEU A 42 13.29 -0.53 6.53
C LEU A 42 13.41 0.42 7.73
N ALA A 43 13.36 1.73 7.48
CA ALA A 43 13.35 2.74 8.54
C ALA A 43 12.09 2.61 9.41
N GLY A 44 10.92 2.44 8.78
CA GLY A 44 9.65 2.19 9.44
C GLY A 44 9.69 0.93 10.31
N LEU A 45 10.34 -0.14 9.84
CA LEU A 45 10.55 -1.39 10.61
C LEU A 45 11.41 -1.15 11.85
N ALA A 46 12.55 -0.47 11.70
CA ALA A 46 13.43 -0.15 12.82
C ALA A 46 12.70 0.67 13.90
N ILE A 47 11.97 1.71 13.48
CA ILE A 47 11.19 2.56 14.39
C ILE A 47 10.08 1.77 15.07
N SER A 48 9.36 0.93 14.33
CA SER A 48 8.24 0.15 14.88
C SER A 48 8.71 -0.91 15.89
N ILE A 49 9.89 -1.50 15.73
CA ILE A 49 10.49 -2.38 16.75
C ILE A 49 10.78 -1.59 18.04
N VAL A 50 11.35 -0.39 17.92
CA VAL A 50 11.62 0.47 19.09
C VAL A 50 10.32 0.82 19.80
N VAL A 51 9.31 1.29 19.06
CA VAL A 51 8.00 1.67 19.63
C VAL A 51 7.29 0.46 20.23
N ALA A 52 7.29 -0.70 19.58
CA ALA A 52 6.77 -1.96 20.11
C ALA A 52 7.46 -2.35 21.43
N GLY A 53 8.78 -2.21 21.50
CA GLY A 53 9.55 -2.41 22.73
C GLY A 53 9.09 -1.49 23.85
N GLN A 54 8.91 -0.20 23.56
CA GLN A 54 8.40 0.77 24.54
C GLN A 54 6.97 0.42 25.01
N LEU A 55 6.07 0.02 24.11
CA LEU A 55 4.71 -0.41 24.46
C LEU A 55 4.71 -1.64 25.38
N ALA A 56 5.62 -2.59 25.14
CA ALA A 56 5.82 -3.73 26.01
C ALA A 56 6.33 -3.32 27.39
N ARG A 57 7.26 -2.34 27.47
CA ARG A 57 7.76 -1.79 28.75
C ARG A 57 6.65 -1.13 29.57
N VAL A 58 5.72 -0.43 28.92
CA VAL A 58 4.60 0.27 29.59
C VAL A 58 3.46 -0.68 29.98
N LYS A 59 3.61 -2.01 29.77
CA LYS A 59 2.56 -3.02 30.00
C LYS A 59 1.25 -2.67 29.28
N LEU A 60 1.33 -1.96 28.17
CA LEU A 60 0.18 -1.61 27.35
C LEU A 60 -0.21 -2.77 26.42
N ALA A 61 0.71 -3.71 26.19
CA ALA A 61 0.52 -4.89 25.36
C ALA A 61 -0.77 -5.71 25.64
N PRO A 62 -1.22 -5.92 26.90
CA PRO A 62 -2.46 -6.63 27.19
C PRO A 62 -3.74 -5.88 26.78
N HIS A 63 -3.67 -4.55 26.61
CA HIS A 63 -4.81 -3.70 26.24
C HIS A 63 -4.88 -3.46 24.73
N LEU A 64 -3.79 -3.76 24.01
CA LEU A 64 -3.62 -3.55 22.57
C LEU A 64 -4.07 -4.79 21.79
N GLY A 65 -5.35 -5.15 21.89
CA GLY A 65 -6.03 -6.09 20.99
C GLY A 65 -5.25 -7.34 20.53
N PRO A 66 -5.52 -7.85 19.31
CA PRO A 66 -4.78 -8.97 18.74
C PRO A 66 -3.38 -8.52 18.29
N PRO A 67 -2.28 -9.12 18.80
CA PRO A 67 -0.91 -8.71 18.46
C PRO A 67 -0.61 -8.86 16.97
N LEU A 68 -1.24 -9.83 16.30
CA LEU A 68 -1.12 -10.04 14.86
C LEU A 68 -1.60 -8.84 14.04
N LEU A 69 -2.49 -8.01 14.56
CA LEU A 69 -2.97 -6.80 13.88
C LEU A 69 -2.19 -5.56 14.32
N VAL A 70 -1.82 -5.48 15.60
CA VAL A 70 -1.14 -4.32 16.17
C VAL A 70 0.27 -4.15 15.61
N TYR A 71 1.10 -5.20 15.58
CA TYR A 71 2.46 -5.06 15.07
C TYR A 71 2.55 -4.65 13.59
N PRO A 72 1.79 -5.26 12.64
CA PRO A 72 1.85 -4.82 11.25
C PRO A 72 1.21 -3.45 11.03
N SER A 73 0.14 -3.10 11.76
CA SER A 73 -0.44 -1.74 11.64
C SER A 73 0.52 -0.67 12.17
N LEU A 74 1.24 -0.96 13.25
CA LEU A 74 2.26 -0.07 13.81
C LEU A 74 3.45 0.08 12.86
N TRP A 75 3.88 -1.02 12.22
CA TRP A 75 4.89 -0.98 11.16
C TRP A 75 4.44 -0.18 9.94
N ALA A 76 3.21 -0.39 9.47
CA ALA A 76 2.64 0.37 8.36
C ALA A 76 2.57 1.87 8.69
N LEU A 77 2.10 2.22 9.90
CA LEU A 77 2.04 3.60 10.37
C LEU A 77 3.43 4.25 10.40
N CYS A 78 4.44 3.58 10.95
CA CYS A 78 5.81 4.09 10.96
C CYS A 78 6.37 4.25 9.55
N THR A 79 6.12 3.29 8.66
CA THR A 79 6.56 3.34 7.25
C THR A 79 5.93 4.53 6.52
N PHE A 80 4.61 4.72 6.65
CA PHE A 80 3.92 5.85 6.03
C PHE A 80 4.31 7.19 6.67
N ALA A 81 4.55 7.24 7.97
CA ALA A 81 5.02 8.45 8.64
C ALA A 81 6.40 8.86 8.11
N VAL A 82 7.35 7.93 8.00
CA VAL A 82 8.66 8.18 7.37
C VAL A 82 8.46 8.65 5.92
N TRP A 83 7.65 7.93 5.15
CA TRP A 83 7.42 8.27 3.75
C TRP A 83 6.84 9.68 3.59
N LEU A 84 5.81 10.05 4.36
CA LEU A 84 5.23 11.38 4.33
C LEU A 84 6.23 12.46 4.77
N LEU A 85 7.01 12.23 5.81
CA LEU A 85 7.97 13.22 6.30
C LEU A 85 9.08 13.54 5.29
N PHE A 86 9.55 12.54 4.53
CA PHE A 86 10.66 12.72 3.58
C PHE A 86 10.20 13.02 2.15
N TYR A 87 9.03 12.54 1.75
CA TYR A 87 8.57 12.60 0.37
C TYR A 87 7.34 13.49 0.17
N SER A 88 6.67 13.98 1.21
CA SER A 88 5.52 14.90 1.07
C SER A 88 5.91 16.39 0.97
N THR A 89 7.18 16.73 1.16
CA THR A 89 7.72 18.10 1.06
C THR A 89 8.27 18.37 -0.33
#